data_AF-A0A439Q3J9-F1
#
_entry.id   AF-A0A439Q3J9-F1
#
_cell.length_a   1.000
_cell.length_b   1.000
_cell.length_c   1.000
_cell.angle_alpha   90.00
_cell.angle_beta   90.00
_cell.angle_gamma   90.00
#
_symmetry.space_group_name_H-M   'P 1'
#
loop_
_entity.id
_entity.type
_entity.pdbx_description
1 polymer ?
#
loop_
_entity_poly.entity_id
_entity_poly.type
_entity_poly.pdbx_seq_one_letter_code
_entity_poly.pdbx_strand_id
1 'polypeptide(L)' 'MRAARGLVNWSVRDLSERSGVHRNTITNFETGKSCGDPETLTKLQQALETAGVEFIPAPA' A
#
# COMPACT_ATOMS: atom_id res chain seq x y z
N MET A 1 4.03 -1.16 -3.94
CA MET A 1 3.73 -1.00 -2.51
C MET A 1 4.96 -0.71 -1.65
N ARG A 2 5.96 -1.60 -1.60
CA ARG A 2 7.17 -1.38 -0.78
C ARG A 2 7.93 -0.09 -1.11
N ALA A 3 8.06 0.24 -2.40
CA ALA A 3 8.67 1.49 -2.84
C ALA A 3 7.89 2.72 -2.32
N ALA A 4 6.57 2.76 -2.51
CA ALA A 4 5.71 3.83 -2.03
C ALA A 4 5.81 4.03 -0.50
N ARG A 5 5.82 2.95 0.28
CA ARG A 5 6.07 3.00 1.73
C ARG A 5 7.45 3.59 2.07
N GLY A 6 8.47 3.26 1.28
CA GLY A 6 9.82 3.82 1.42
C GLY A 6 9.87 5.33 1.18
N LEU A 7 9.09 5.84 0.21
CA LEU A 7 9.04 7.29 -0.09
C LEU A 7 8.54 8.13 1.09
N VAL A 8 7.63 7.59 1.89
CA VAL A 8 7.07 8.26 3.09
C VAL A 8 7.70 7.78 4.40
N ASN A 9 8.78 7.01 4.33
CA ASN A 9 9.48 6.42 5.48
C ASN A 9 8.56 5.68 6.47
N TRP A 10 7.61 4.91 5.94
CA TRP A 10 6.69 4.12 6.76
C TRP A 10 7.23 2.71 6.99
N SER A 11 6.81 2.07 8.09
CA SER A 11 6.85 0.63 8.33
C SER A 11 5.55 -0.06 7.87
N VAL A 12 5.52 -1.40 7.81
CA VAL A 12 4.29 -2.14 7.46
C VAL A 12 3.20 -1.88 8.49
N ARG A 13 3.59 -1.69 9.75
CA ARG A 13 2.69 -1.29 10.83
C ARG A 13 2.09 0.10 10.58
N ASP A 14 2.91 1.06 10.17
CA ASP A 14 2.44 2.43 9.88
C ASP A 14 1.42 2.46 8.75
N LEU A 15 1.64 1.69 7.67
CA LEU A 15 0.65 1.58 6.59
C LEU A 15 -0.61 0.85 7.07
N SER A 16 -0.47 -0.17 7.90
CA SER A 16 -1.60 -0.91 8.48
C SER A 16 -2.51 -0.01 9.31
N GLU A 17 -1.93 0.80 10.20
CA GLU A 17 -2.68 1.73 11.06
C GLU A 17 -3.43 2.79 10.25
N ARG A 18 -2.84 3.28 9.15
CA ARG A 18 -3.43 4.34 8.32
C ARG A 18 -4.43 3.85 7.28
N SER A 19 -4.23 2.65 6.74
CA SER A 19 -5.12 2.06 5.72
C SER A 19 -6.24 1.21 6.31
N GLY A 20 -6.15 0.84 7.59
CA GLY A 20 -7.05 -0.14 8.22
C GLY A 20 -6.85 -1.58 7.72
N VAL A 21 -5.83 -1.83 6.89
CA VAL A 21 -5.55 -3.16 6.34
C VAL A 21 -4.58 -3.89 7.26
N HIS A 22 -4.83 -5.18 7.52
CA HIS A 22 -3.97 -5.97 8.40
C HIS A 22 -2.54 -6.13 7.85
N ARG A 23 -1.53 -6.05 8.74
CA ARG A 23 -0.10 -6.14 8.39
C ARG A 23 0.25 -7.35 7.52
N ASN A 24 -0.36 -8.51 7.80
CA ASN A 24 -0.07 -9.73 7.04
C ASN A 24 -0.51 -9.62 5.58
N THR A 25 -1.65 -8.96 5.34
CA THR A 25 -2.15 -8.70 4.00
C THR A 25 -1.21 -7.78 3.24
N ILE A 26 -0.71 -6.72 3.88
CA ILE A 26 0.28 -5.80 3.29
C ILE A 26 1.57 -6.55 2.92
N THR A 27 2.10 -7.38 3.82
CA THR A 27 3.29 -8.19 3.53
C THR A 27 3.06 -9.16 2.36
N ASN A 28 1.88 -9.77 2.28
CA ASN A 28 1.53 -10.67 1.16
C ASN A 28 1.48 -9.91 -0.17
N PHE A 29 0.95 -8.68 -0.17
CA PHE A 29 0.99 -7.79 -1.33
C PHE A 29 2.42 -7.40 -1.72
N GLU A 30 3.27 -7.04 -0.76
CA GLU A 30 4.67 -6.67 -1.02
C GLU A 30 5.52 -7.82 -1.53
N THR A 31 5.17 -9.06 -1.18
CA THR A 31 5.90 -10.27 -1.57
C THR A 31 5.30 -10.98 -2.79
N GLY A 32 4.20 -10.45 -3.36
CA GLY A 32 3.50 -11.05 -4.50
C GLY A 32 2.80 -12.38 -4.17
N LYS A 33 2.63 -12.72 -2.88
CA LYS A 33 1.98 -13.96 -2.44
C LYS A 33 0.45 -13.92 -2.54
N SER A 34 -0.13 -12.75 -2.74
CA SER A 34 -1.56 -12.59 -2.99
C SER A 34 -1.79 -11.40 -3.90
N CYS A 35 -2.72 -11.55 -4.86
CA CYS A 35 -3.23 -10.43 -5.64
C CYS A 35 -4.19 -9.54 -4.83
N GLY A 36 -4.67 -10.05 -3.69
CA GLY A 36 -5.62 -9.44 -2.75
C GLY A 36 -6.86 -8.82 -3.39
N ASP A 37 -7.80 -8.37 -2.56
CA ASP A 37 -9.02 -7.76 -3.06
C ASP A 37 -8.74 -6.37 -3.67
N PRO A 38 -9.41 -6.00 -4.78
CA PRO A 38 -9.31 -4.66 -5.37
C PRO A 38 -9.58 -3.56 -4.34
N GLU A 39 -10.54 -3.79 -3.43
CA GLU A 39 -10.87 -2.86 -2.35
C GLU A 39 -9.70 -2.65 -1.38
N THR A 40 -8.93 -3.71 -1.11
CA THR A 40 -7.75 -3.63 -0.25
C THR A 40 -6.65 -2.82 -0.91
N LEU A 41 -6.43 -3.01 -2.22
CA LEU A 41 -5.51 -2.19 -3.00
C LEU A 41 -5.89 -0.71 -2.95
N THR A 42 -7.16 -0.39 -3.15
CA THR A 42 -7.67 0.99 -3.09
C THR A 42 -7.41 1.62 -1.72
N LYS A 43 -7.69 0.92 -0.62
CA LYS A 43 -7.43 1.40 0.75
C LYS A 43 -5.95 1.70 0.99
N LEU A 44 -5.07 0.82 0.51
CA LEU A 44 -3.63 1.00 0.65
C LEU A 44 -3.10 2.15 -0.20
N GLN A 45 -3.60 2.28 -1.43
CA GLN A 45 -3.27 3.39 -2.34
C GLN A 45 -3.70 4.73 -1.74
N GLN A 46 -4.96 4.86 -1.33
CA GLN A 46 -5.49 6.09 -0.71
C GLN A 46 -4.71 6.51 0.53
N ALA A 47 -4.32 5.56 1.38
CA ALA A 47 -3.52 5.88 2.57
C ALA A 47 -2.14 6.46 2.20
N LEU A 48 -1.51 5.94 1.15
CA LEU A 48 -0.22 6.44 0.65
C LEU A 48 -0.37 7.79 -0.07
N GLU A 49 -1.44 7.98 -0.83
CA GLU A 49 -1.79 9.25 -1.49
C GLU A 49 -2.04 10.36 -0.46
N THR A 50 -2.74 10.05 0.62
CA THR A 50 -2.96 10.98 1.75
C THR A 50 -1.65 11.42 2.40
N ALA A 51 -0.59 10.61 2.29
CA ALA A 51 0.74 10.92 2.80
C ALA A 51 1.65 11.64 1.79
N GLY A 52 1.13 11.96 0.60
CA GLY A 52 1.86 12.66 -0.46
C GLY A 52 2.50 11.76 -1.51
N VAL A 53 2.19 10.47 -1.56
CA VAL A 53 2.62 9.59 -2.66
C VAL A 53 1.66 9.71 -3.83
N GLU A 54 2.12 10.12 -5.01
CA GLU A 54 1.30 10.09 -6.22
C GLU A 54 1.52 8.77 -6.98
N PHE A 55 0.43 8.04 -7.27
CA PHE A 55 0.47 6.86 -8.13
C PHE A 55 0.17 7.25 -9.57
N ILE A 56 1.16 7.07 -10.45
CA ILE A 56 1.01 7.36 -11.87
C ILE A 56 0.44 6.12 -12.58
N PRO A 57 -0.60 6.26 -13.40
CA PRO A 57 -1.11 5.15 -14.20
C PRO A 57 -0.03 4.65 -15.17
N ALA A 58 -0.02 3.34 -15.45
CA ALA A 58 0.87 2.81 -16.46
C ALA A 58 0.53 3.43 -17.83
N PRO A 59 1.55 3.80 -18.64
CA PRO A 59 1.32 4.21 -20.01
C PRO A 59 0.67 3.06 -20.79
N ALA A 60 -0.25 3.41 -21.69
CA ALA A 60 -1.05 2.48 -22.50
C ALA A 60 -0.21 1.64 -23.47
#